data_AF-A0AAD3MY31-F1
#
_entry.id   AF-A0AAD3MY31-F1
#
_cell.length_a   1.000
_cell.length_b   1.000
_cell.length_c   1.000
_cell.angle_alpha   90.00
_cell.angle_beta   90.00
_cell.angle_gamma   90.00
#
_symmetry.space_group_name_H-M   'P 1'
#
loop_
_entity.id
_entity.type
_entity.pdbx_description
1 polymer ?
#
loop_
_entity_poly.entity_id
_entity_poly.type
_entity_poly.pdbx_seq_one_letter_code
_entity_poly.pdbx_strand_id
1 'polypeptide(L)'
;VSASAVLEDSEALFADMALRLEKTKAEVRARLETKERAVVGRAKRDIEMLEKDLEELRRRDEEISQLLQTEDNTHFLQAAPLLCVPLTTGRHSRALSLPTEAFSGARKALCHLRSRMEEVCREEVDKISRAVNENYVSGGECVKAVPVSFPLSSLSLQPADQRMRAAFLRFSCRLSLDPDTAHPTLILLEGLQGAHCGEEPQSYPPFI
;
A
#
# COMPACT_ATOMS: atom_id res chain seq x y z
N VAL A 1 -18.24 -21.95 -37.00
CA VAL A 1 -16.94 -21.82 -36.29
C VAL A 1 -16.73 -23.10 -35.50
N SER A 2 -15.54 -23.71 -35.53
CA SER A 2 -15.23 -24.93 -34.76
C SER A 2 -14.73 -24.58 -33.37
N ALA A 3 -14.85 -25.50 -32.40
CA ALA A 3 -14.33 -25.30 -31.05
C ALA A 3 -12.81 -25.04 -31.04
N SER A 4 -12.05 -25.74 -31.89
CA SER A 4 -10.60 -25.54 -32.06
C SER A 4 -10.26 -24.11 -32.48
N ALA A 5 -11.00 -23.55 -33.44
CA ALA A 5 -10.75 -22.18 -33.91
C ALA A 5 -10.99 -21.15 -32.78
N VAL A 6 -12.05 -21.33 -31.97
CA VAL A 6 -12.32 -20.45 -30.81
C VAL A 6 -11.23 -20.56 -29.74
N LEU A 7 -10.69 -21.77 -29.52
CA LEU A 7 -9.59 -21.97 -28.59
C LEU A 7 -8.31 -21.26 -29.05
N GLU A 8 -7.92 -21.43 -30.32
CA GLU A 8 -6.76 -20.75 -30.91
C GLU A 8 -6.89 -19.22 -30.83
N ASP A 9 -8.06 -18.67 -31.15
CA ASP A 9 -8.34 -17.24 -31.03
C ASP A 9 -8.23 -16.77 -29.57
N SER A 10 -8.70 -17.58 -28.61
CA SER A 10 -8.60 -17.26 -27.19
C SER A 10 -7.15 -17.27 -26.70
N GLU A 11 -6.33 -18.23 -27.13
CA GLU A 11 -4.91 -18.31 -26.77
C GLU A 11 -4.14 -17.11 -27.32
N ALA A 12 -4.40 -16.72 -28.57
CA ALA A 12 -3.82 -15.53 -29.17
C ALA A 12 -4.22 -14.24 -28.42
N LEU A 13 -5.49 -14.11 -28.03
CA LEU A 13 -5.98 -12.98 -27.24
C LEU A 13 -5.28 -12.90 -25.87
N PHE A 14 -5.19 -14.01 -25.12
CA PHE A 14 -4.54 -14.03 -23.82
C PHE A 14 -3.03 -13.74 -23.93
N ALA A 15 -2.37 -14.23 -24.98
CA ALA A 15 -0.97 -13.90 -25.26
C ALA A 15 -0.76 -12.39 -25.52
N ASP A 16 -1.61 -11.75 -26.33
CA ASP A 16 -1.56 -10.30 -26.57
C ASP A 16 -1.82 -9.51 -25.28
N MET A 17 -2.81 -9.90 -24.47
CA MET A 17 -3.10 -9.27 -23.19
C MET A 17 -1.91 -9.39 -22.21
N ALA A 18 -1.29 -10.56 -22.11
CA ALA A 18 -0.10 -10.77 -21.29
C ALA A 18 1.06 -9.86 -21.71
N LEU A 19 1.29 -9.73 -23.02
CA LEU A 19 2.32 -8.83 -23.57
C LEU A 19 2.04 -7.35 -23.19
N ARG A 20 0.79 -6.90 -23.33
CA ARG A 20 0.39 -5.53 -22.95
C ARG A 20 0.53 -5.27 -21.45
N LEU A 21 0.22 -6.26 -20.62
CA LEU A 21 0.39 -6.16 -19.17
C LEU A 21 1.86 -6.08 -18.77
N GLU A 22 2.74 -6.86 -19.39
CA GLU A 22 4.19 -6.75 -19.17
C GLU A 22 4.74 -5.38 -19.59
N LYS A 23 4.27 -4.83 -20.73
CA LYS A 23 4.61 -3.46 -21.13
C LYS A 23 4.12 -2.43 -20.10
N THR A 24 2.88 -2.55 -19.64
CA THR A 24 2.29 -1.67 -18.62
C THR A 24 3.08 -1.71 -17.31
N LYS A 25 3.47 -2.92 -16.87
CA LYS A 25 4.32 -3.14 -15.69
C LYS A 25 5.68 -2.46 -15.84
N ALA A 26 6.31 -2.53 -17.02
CA ALA A 26 7.56 -1.84 -17.30
C ALA A 26 7.40 -0.31 -17.23
N GLU A 27 6.32 0.24 -17.79
CA GLU A 27 6.00 1.67 -17.73
C GLU A 27 5.76 2.15 -16.30
N VAL A 28 4.99 1.40 -15.50
CA VAL A 28 4.75 1.69 -14.08
C VAL A 28 6.08 1.71 -13.32
N ARG A 29 6.93 0.70 -13.52
CA ARG A 29 8.26 0.64 -12.89
C ARG A 29 9.09 1.89 -13.22
N ALA A 30 9.20 2.23 -14.50
CA ALA A 30 9.98 3.39 -14.93
C ALA A 30 9.48 4.70 -14.30
N ARG A 31 8.16 4.87 -14.16
CA ARG A 31 7.55 6.04 -13.49
C ARG A 31 7.88 6.07 -12.00
N LEU A 32 7.79 4.93 -11.31
CA LEU A 32 8.10 4.82 -9.89
C LEU A 32 9.59 5.13 -9.61
N GLU A 33 10.51 4.54 -10.38
CA GLU A 33 11.95 4.79 -10.26
C GLU A 33 12.31 6.26 -10.55
N THR A 34 11.66 6.87 -11.53
CA THR A 34 11.86 8.30 -11.84
C THR A 34 11.40 9.18 -10.67
N LYS A 35 10.24 8.87 -10.09
CA LYS A 35 9.71 9.59 -8.92
C LYS A 35 10.62 9.40 -7.71
N GLU A 36 11.06 8.17 -7.44
CA GLU A 36 12.00 7.85 -6.36
C GLU A 36 13.29 8.65 -6.50
N ARG A 37 13.92 8.63 -7.68
CA ARG A 37 15.14 9.40 -7.95
C ARG A 37 14.97 10.89 -7.71
N ALA A 38 13.82 11.45 -8.09
CA ALA A 38 13.50 12.86 -7.85
C ALA A 38 13.33 13.20 -6.36
N VAL A 39 12.67 12.30 -5.59
CA VAL A 39 12.48 12.46 -4.15
C VAL A 39 13.82 12.32 -3.41
N VAL A 40 14.58 11.27 -3.69
CA VAL A 40 15.92 11.03 -3.10
C VAL A 40 16.89 12.15 -3.46
N GLY A 41 16.92 12.58 -4.73
CA GLY A 41 17.78 13.67 -5.17
C GLY A 41 17.43 15.02 -4.53
N ARG A 42 16.16 15.25 -4.16
CA ARG A 42 15.77 16.41 -3.35
C ARG A 42 16.31 16.29 -1.94
N ALA A 43 16.07 15.17 -1.28
CA ALA A 43 16.54 14.93 0.08
C ALA A 43 18.07 15.07 0.20
N LYS A 44 18.83 14.57 -0.78
CA LYS A 44 20.30 14.73 -0.81
C LYS A 44 20.73 16.19 -0.84
N ARG A 45 20.15 17.01 -1.72
CA ARG A 45 20.44 18.45 -1.79
C ARG A 45 20.06 19.19 -0.50
N ASP A 46 18.97 18.77 0.13
CA ASP A 46 18.54 19.36 1.40
C ASP A 46 19.54 19.00 2.52
N ILE A 47 20.04 17.75 2.55
CA ILE A 47 21.09 17.31 3.48
C ILE A 47 22.40 18.09 3.24
N GLU A 48 22.88 18.16 2.00
CA GLU A 48 24.12 18.89 1.65
C GLU A 48 24.06 20.37 2.04
N MET A 49 22.86 20.98 1.95
CA MET A 49 22.65 22.36 2.40
C MET A 49 22.69 22.47 3.92
N LEU A 50 22.01 21.56 4.64
CA LEU A 50 22.04 21.53 6.11
C LEU A 50 23.44 21.27 6.67
N GLU A 51 24.24 20.44 6.01
CA GLU A 51 25.64 20.20 6.40
C GLU A 51 26.48 21.48 6.31
N LYS A 52 26.33 22.24 5.22
CA LYS A 52 27.00 23.54 5.06
C LYS A 52 26.54 24.58 6.08
N ASP A 53 25.24 24.66 6.34
CA ASP A 53 24.68 25.57 7.35
C ASP A 53 25.23 25.22 8.74
N LEU A 54 25.38 23.93 9.04
CA LEU A 54 25.93 23.44 10.29
C LEU A 54 27.42 23.78 10.44
N GLU A 55 28.21 23.65 9.37
CA GLU A 55 29.61 24.09 9.35
C GLU A 55 29.75 25.61 9.56
N GLU A 56 28.92 26.41 8.89
CA GLU A 56 28.94 27.86 9.05
C GLU A 56 28.52 28.29 10.47
N LEU A 57 27.52 27.62 11.04
CA LEU A 57 27.12 27.83 12.43
C LEU A 57 28.24 27.50 13.41
N ARG A 58 28.95 26.38 13.23
CA ARG A 58 30.11 26.02 14.05
C ARG A 58 31.22 27.06 13.94
N ARG A 59 31.54 27.52 12.73
CA ARG A 59 32.55 28.59 12.52
C ARG A 59 32.16 29.87 13.25
N ARG A 60 30.89 30.29 13.14
CA ARG A 60 30.39 31.49 13.83
C ARG A 60 30.42 31.33 15.35
N ASP A 61 30.11 30.14 15.87
CA ASP A 61 30.17 29.85 17.30
C ASP A 61 31.60 29.96 17.86
N GLU A 62 32.58 29.47 17.10
CA GLU A 62 34.01 29.64 17.43
C GLU A 62 34.44 31.11 17.38
N GLU A 63 34.03 31.87 16.37
CA GLU A 63 34.31 33.30 16.24
C GLU A 63 33.70 34.12 17.40
N ILE A 64 32.46 33.81 17.77
CA ILE A 64 31.79 34.42 18.93
C ILE A 64 32.55 34.06 20.21
N SER A 65 32.94 32.81 20.39
CA SER A 65 33.69 32.36 21.57
C SER A 65 35.02 33.09 21.72
N GLN A 66 35.75 33.31 20.63
CA GLN A 66 36.98 34.10 20.62
C GLN A 66 36.72 35.58 20.90
N LEU A 67 35.66 36.15 20.32
CA LEU A 67 35.29 37.54 20.53
C LEU A 67 34.93 37.82 21.99
N LEU A 68 34.26 36.89 22.66
CA LEU A 68 33.93 36.98 24.09
C LEU A 68 35.15 36.92 25.02
N GLN A 69 36.27 36.33 24.56
CA GLN A 69 37.53 36.28 25.32
C GLN A 69 38.44 37.49 25.02
N THR A 70 38.07 38.35 24.08
CA THR A 70 38.92 39.45 23.61
C THR A 70 38.85 40.64 24.57
N GLU A 71 40.01 41.22 24.94
CA GLU A 71 40.09 42.45 25.75
C GLU A 71 40.01 43.75 24.90
N ASP A 72 40.15 43.64 23.58
CA ASP A 72 40.01 44.76 22.65
C ASP A 72 38.54 45.13 22.39
N ASN A 73 38.08 46.14 23.13
CA ASN A 73 36.72 46.68 23.02
C ASN A 73 36.41 47.27 21.64
N THR A 74 37.41 47.75 20.89
CA THR A 74 37.20 48.32 19.55
C THR A 74 36.89 47.21 18.55
N HIS A 75 37.65 46.13 18.59
CA HIS A 75 37.40 44.93 17.78
C HIS A 75 36.05 44.30 18.12
N PHE A 76 35.71 44.20 19.42
CA PHE A 76 34.41 43.70 19.88
C PHE A 76 33.23 44.48 19.26
N LEU A 77 33.25 45.82 19.36
CA LEU A 77 32.18 46.67 18.83
C LEU A 77 32.06 46.61 17.31
N GLN A 78 33.15 46.31 16.58
CA GLN A 78 33.14 46.18 15.12
C GLN A 78 32.64 44.80 14.66
N ALA A 79 33.07 43.72 15.32
CA ALA A 79 32.80 42.35 14.87
C ALA A 79 31.43 41.81 15.31
N ALA A 80 30.95 42.15 16.51
CA ALA A 80 29.71 41.59 17.06
C ALA A 80 28.48 41.78 16.14
N PRO A 81 28.23 42.96 15.54
CA PRO A 81 27.07 43.16 14.66
C PRO A 81 27.10 42.27 13.40
N LEU A 82 28.29 41.95 12.87
CA LEU A 82 28.46 41.13 11.67
C LEU A 82 28.14 39.64 11.93
N LEU A 83 28.37 39.18 13.16
CA LEU A 83 28.11 37.81 13.60
C LEU A 83 26.64 37.58 13.97
N CYS A 84 25.93 38.63 14.40
CA CYS A 84 24.50 38.57 14.73
C CYS A 84 23.56 38.56 13.51
N VAL A 85 24.08 38.68 12.28
CA VAL A 85 23.26 38.63 11.07
C VAL A 85 22.72 37.20 10.87
N PRO A 86 21.39 37.01 10.81
CA PRO A 86 20.80 35.70 10.56
C PRO A 86 21.34 35.11 9.26
N LEU A 87 21.68 33.82 9.29
CA LEU A 87 21.84 33.07 8.05
C LEU A 87 20.55 33.22 7.24
N THR A 88 20.66 33.46 5.94
CA THR A 88 19.51 33.53 5.04
C THR A 88 18.93 32.14 4.82
N THR A 89 18.45 31.51 5.89
CA THR A 89 17.83 30.18 5.94
C THR A 89 16.35 30.29 5.56
N GLY A 90 16.08 31.01 4.46
CA GLY A 90 14.73 31.33 4.00
C GLY A 90 13.96 30.16 3.36
N ARG A 91 14.40 28.91 3.48
CA ARG A 91 13.78 27.77 2.76
C ARG A 91 13.52 26.49 3.55
N HIS A 92 13.95 26.37 4.80
CA HIS A 92 13.82 25.10 5.55
C HIS A 92 12.40 24.85 6.07
N SER A 93 11.48 25.80 5.90
CA SER A 93 10.06 25.65 6.28
C SER A 93 9.19 25.04 5.16
N ARG A 94 9.77 24.56 4.05
CA ARG A 94 8.99 23.72 3.14
C ARG A 94 8.95 22.31 3.74
N ALA A 95 7.92 22.08 4.55
CA ALA A 95 7.58 20.80 5.18
C ALA A 95 8.17 19.63 4.40
N LEU A 96 9.14 18.95 5.01
CA LEU A 96 9.71 17.71 4.51
C LEU A 96 8.53 16.75 4.32
N SER A 97 7.99 16.69 3.10
CA SER A 97 6.85 15.86 2.79
C SER A 97 7.26 14.43 3.09
N LEU A 98 6.62 13.81 4.08
CA LEU A 98 6.97 12.47 4.54
C LEU A 98 7.01 11.52 3.32
N PRO A 99 8.08 10.71 3.14
CA PRO A 99 8.23 9.79 2.02
C PRO A 99 7.02 8.86 1.80
N THR A 100 6.29 8.55 2.87
CA THR A 100 5.10 7.69 2.88
C THR A 100 3.96 8.22 2.00
N GLU A 101 3.82 9.54 1.85
CA GLU A 101 2.80 10.15 0.99
C GLU A 101 3.22 10.25 -0.48
N ALA A 102 4.52 10.15 -0.79
CA ALA A 102 5.00 10.34 -2.15
C ALA A 102 4.48 9.28 -3.14
N PHE A 103 4.09 8.10 -2.64
CA PHE A 103 3.64 6.95 -3.44
C PHE A 103 2.24 6.44 -3.07
N SER A 104 1.54 7.10 -2.14
CA SER A 104 0.22 6.66 -1.69
C SER A 104 -0.79 6.63 -2.84
N GLY A 105 -0.75 7.63 -3.73
CA GLY A 105 -1.56 7.67 -4.96
C GLY A 105 -1.26 6.53 -5.94
N ALA A 106 0.01 6.21 -6.18
CA ALA A 106 0.42 5.11 -7.06
C ALA A 106 -0.06 3.75 -6.51
N ARG A 107 0.04 3.55 -5.20
CA ARG A 107 -0.47 2.36 -4.52
C ARG A 107 -1.98 2.22 -4.70
N LYS A 108 -2.75 3.28 -4.47
CA LYS A 108 -4.21 3.29 -4.69
C LYS A 108 -4.57 2.95 -6.14
N ALA A 109 -3.86 3.54 -7.11
CA ALA A 109 -4.08 3.26 -8.53
C ALA A 109 -3.79 1.79 -8.89
N LEU A 110 -2.76 1.17 -8.32
CA LEU A 110 -2.45 -0.25 -8.51
C LEU A 110 -3.51 -1.17 -7.88
N CYS A 111 -3.99 -0.84 -6.69
CA CYS A 111 -5.11 -1.55 -6.07
C CYS A 111 -6.37 -1.47 -6.96
N HIS A 112 -6.68 -0.29 -7.48
CA HIS A 112 -7.81 -0.10 -8.38
C HIS A 112 -7.65 -0.86 -9.70
N LEU A 113 -6.46 -0.85 -10.31
CA LEU A 113 -6.16 -1.65 -11.51
C LEU A 113 -6.42 -3.14 -11.25
N ARG A 114 -5.95 -3.66 -10.11
CA ARG A 114 -6.16 -5.04 -9.72
C ARG A 114 -7.65 -5.37 -9.59
N SER A 115 -8.41 -4.58 -8.84
CA SER A 115 -9.85 -4.79 -8.66
C SER A 115 -10.61 -4.79 -9.98
N ARG A 116 -10.28 -3.85 -10.89
CA ARG A 116 -10.90 -3.81 -12.23
C ARG A 116 -10.55 -5.01 -13.09
N MET A 117 -9.30 -5.49 -13.04
CA MET A 117 -8.92 -6.71 -13.77
C MET A 117 -9.68 -7.93 -13.23
N GLU A 118 -9.80 -8.06 -11.92
CA GLU A 118 -10.57 -9.15 -11.28
C GLU A 118 -12.06 -9.09 -11.65
N GLU A 119 -12.66 -7.90 -11.69
CA GLU A 119 -14.04 -7.67 -12.11
C GLU A 119 -14.27 -8.05 -13.58
N VAL A 120 -13.45 -7.52 -14.49
CA VAL A 120 -13.55 -7.83 -15.93
C VAL A 120 -13.38 -9.33 -16.18
N CYS A 121 -12.38 -9.97 -15.56
CA CYS A 121 -12.19 -11.42 -15.72
C CYS A 121 -13.42 -12.21 -15.28
N ARG A 122 -14.02 -11.86 -14.14
CA ARG A 122 -15.23 -12.51 -13.63
C ARG A 122 -16.40 -12.34 -14.59
N GLU A 123 -16.68 -11.11 -15.01
CA GLU A 123 -17.79 -10.81 -15.91
C GLU A 123 -17.67 -11.53 -17.26
N GLU A 124 -16.48 -11.55 -17.84
CA GLU A 124 -16.26 -12.20 -19.14
C GLU A 124 -16.30 -13.73 -19.03
N VAL A 125 -15.77 -14.32 -17.96
CA VAL A 125 -15.90 -15.76 -17.71
C VAL A 125 -17.37 -16.17 -17.54
N ASP A 126 -18.16 -15.36 -16.85
CA ASP A 126 -19.60 -15.60 -16.68
C ASP A 126 -20.38 -15.46 -18.00
N LYS A 127 -20.00 -14.51 -18.87
CA LYS A 127 -20.58 -14.37 -20.22
C LYS A 127 -20.20 -15.56 -21.12
N ILE A 128 -18.93 -15.96 -21.13
CA ILE A 128 -18.44 -17.11 -21.90
C ILE A 128 -19.17 -18.38 -21.45
N SER A 129 -19.28 -18.60 -20.14
CA SER A 129 -19.97 -19.78 -19.58
C SER A 129 -21.44 -19.84 -20.01
N ARG A 130 -22.16 -18.70 -20.00
CA ARG A 130 -23.54 -18.63 -20.49
C ARG A 130 -23.64 -18.93 -21.98
N ALA A 131 -22.80 -18.31 -22.81
CA ALA A 131 -22.81 -18.51 -24.25
C ALA A 131 -22.48 -19.97 -24.66
N VAL A 132 -21.63 -20.65 -23.90
CA VAL A 132 -21.34 -22.08 -24.11
C VAL A 132 -22.56 -22.95 -23.75
N ASN A 133 -23.26 -22.62 -22.66
CA ASN A 133 -24.36 -23.44 -22.13
C ASN A 133 -25.71 -23.21 -22.84
N GLU A 134 -25.94 -22.01 -23.41
CA GLU A 134 -27.15 -21.66 -24.18
C GLU A 134 -27.32 -22.49 -25.46
N ASN A 135 -26.24 -23.09 -25.98
CA ASN A 135 -26.27 -23.93 -27.18
C ASN A 135 -26.60 -25.41 -26.90
N TYR A 136 -26.81 -25.81 -25.63
CA TYR A 136 -27.23 -27.16 -25.23
C TYR A 136 -28.74 -27.20 -24.94
N VAL A 137 -29.56 -27.45 -25.96
CA VAL A 137 -30.95 -27.91 -25.75
C VAL A 137 -30.95 -29.44 -25.85
N SER A 138 -31.40 -30.07 -24.75
CA SER A 138 -31.79 -31.48 -24.59
C SER A 138 -30.75 -32.42 -23.99
N GLY A 139 -30.89 -32.64 -22.67
CA GLY A 139 -30.75 -33.94 -22.01
C GLY A 139 -29.34 -34.43 -21.70
N GLY A 140 -28.82 -34.10 -20.52
CA GLY A 140 -27.68 -34.81 -19.91
C GLY A 140 -26.83 -33.91 -19.01
N GLU A 141 -26.84 -34.21 -17.71
CA GLU A 141 -25.96 -33.74 -16.63
C GLU A 141 -25.30 -32.36 -16.78
N CYS A 142 -25.89 -31.39 -16.08
CA CYS A 142 -25.33 -30.06 -15.85
C CYS A 142 -23.99 -30.20 -15.08
N VAL A 143 -22.86 -30.15 -15.79
CA VAL A 143 -21.55 -29.95 -15.15
C VAL A 143 -21.60 -28.55 -14.56
N LYS A 144 -21.96 -28.45 -13.27
CA LYS A 144 -21.88 -27.19 -12.54
C LYS A 144 -20.45 -26.69 -12.67
N ALA A 145 -20.25 -25.65 -13.47
CA ALA A 145 -18.99 -24.94 -13.54
C ALA A 145 -18.64 -24.57 -12.10
N VAL A 146 -17.59 -25.18 -11.57
CA VAL A 146 -17.03 -24.81 -10.28
C VAL A 146 -16.76 -23.31 -10.40
N PRO A 147 -17.29 -22.47 -9.49
CA PRO A 147 -16.96 -21.06 -9.52
C PRO A 147 -15.44 -21.01 -9.52
N VAL A 148 -14.84 -20.39 -10.53
CA VAL A 148 -13.41 -20.10 -10.53
C VAL A 148 -13.22 -19.09 -9.40
N SER A 149 -13.21 -19.60 -8.18
CA SER A 149 -12.67 -18.95 -7.02
C SER A 149 -11.21 -18.81 -7.37
N PHE A 150 -10.85 -17.69 -8.00
CA PHE A 150 -9.51 -17.16 -7.90
C PHE A 150 -9.23 -17.14 -6.40
N PRO A 151 -8.39 -18.05 -5.87
CA PRO A 151 -8.10 -18.07 -4.45
C PRO A 151 -7.56 -16.68 -4.17
N LEU A 152 -8.34 -15.92 -3.39
CA LEU A 152 -8.04 -14.54 -3.09
C LEU A 152 -6.59 -14.48 -2.66
N SER A 153 -5.84 -13.71 -3.41
CA SER A 153 -4.45 -13.40 -3.16
C SER A 153 -4.13 -13.37 -1.67
N SER A 154 -3.36 -14.36 -1.24
CA SER A 154 -2.43 -14.22 -0.12
C SER A 154 -1.38 -13.12 -0.39
N LEU A 155 -1.39 -12.48 -1.57
CA LEU A 155 -0.71 -11.23 -1.90
C LEU A 155 -1.46 -10.00 -1.35
N SER A 156 -2.01 -10.10 -0.14
CA SER A 156 -2.38 -8.92 0.63
C SER A 156 -1.09 -8.23 1.08
N LEU A 157 -0.84 -7.05 0.49
CA LEU A 157 -0.11 -5.90 1.04
C LEU A 157 1.26 -6.17 1.72
N GLN A 158 2.32 -5.60 1.12
CA GLN A 158 3.65 -5.28 1.72
C GLN A 158 4.62 -6.43 2.13
N PRO A 159 5.92 -6.32 1.79
CA PRO A 159 7.00 -7.04 2.49
C PRO A 159 7.13 -6.68 3.98
N ALA A 160 6.66 -5.49 4.39
CA ALA A 160 6.69 -5.03 5.78
C ALA A 160 5.67 -5.78 6.67
N ASP A 161 4.50 -6.12 6.13
CA ASP A 161 3.42 -6.77 6.90
C ASP A 161 3.75 -8.23 7.23
N GLN A 162 4.55 -8.92 6.41
CA GLN A 162 4.94 -10.31 6.67
C GLN A 162 5.98 -10.44 7.80
N ARG A 163 6.90 -9.46 7.93
CA ARG A 163 7.84 -9.39 9.06
C ARG A 163 7.14 -9.01 10.36
N MET A 164 6.17 -8.10 10.30
CA MET A 164 5.38 -7.71 11.47
C MET A 164 4.36 -8.80 11.87
N ARG A 165 3.85 -9.61 10.93
CA ARG A 165 2.95 -10.74 11.23
C ARG A 165 3.56 -11.70 12.25
N ALA A 166 4.84 -12.06 12.09
CA ALA A 166 5.53 -12.91 13.05
C ALA A 166 5.64 -12.26 14.44
N ALA A 167 5.87 -10.94 14.51
CA ALA A 167 5.93 -10.20 15.76
C ALA A 167 4.56 -10.13 16.46
N PHE A 168 3.47 -9.90 15.71
CA PHE A 168 2.10 -9.88 16.26
C PHE A 168 1.60 -11.26 16.68
N LEU A 169 1.96 -12.32 15.96
CA LEU A 169 1.58 -13.69 16.33
C LEU A 169 2.19 -14.14 17.66
N ARG A 170 3.28 -13.51 18.14
CA ARG A 170 3.79 -13.74 19.51
C ARG A 170 2.79 -13.31 20.58
N PHE A 171 1.87 -12.40 20.25
CA PHE A 171 0.80 -11.94 21.14
C PHE A 171 -0.56 -12.57 20.78
N SER A 172 -0.60 -13.57 19.89
CA SER A 172 -1.87 -14.22 19.54
C SER A 172 -2.40 -15.02 20.73
N CYS A 173 -3.70 -14.91 20.96
CA CYS A 173 -4.43 -15.77 21.87
C CYS A 173 -5.57 -16.46 21.11
N ARG A 174 -6.00 -17.61 21.63
CA ARG A 174 -7.16 -18.32 21.10
C ARG A 174 -8.41 -17.61 21.61
N LEU A 175 -9.12 -16.92 20.71
CA LEU A 175 -10.39 -16.29 21.03
C LEU A 175 -11.51 -17.33 20.95
N SER A 176 -12.44 -17.26 21.90
CA SER A 176 -13.71 -18.00 21.92
C SER A 176 -14.86 -17.01 21.96
N LEU A 177 -15.94 -17.33 21.26
CA LEU A 177 -17.18 -16.59 21.31
C LEU A 177 -17.96 -17.01 22.56
N ASP A 178 -18.44 -16.03 23.30
CA ASP A 178 -19.24 -16.24 24.50
C ASP A 178 -20.72 -16.32 24.11
N PRO A 179 -21.37 -17.51 24.25
CA PRO A 179 -22.78 -17.70 23.93
C PRO A 179 -23.71 -16.79 24.70
N ASP A 180 -23.33 -16.40 25.92
CA ASP A 180 -24.18 -15.60 26.80
C ASP A 180 -24.26 -14.15 26.30
N THR A 181 -23.28 -13.72 25.50
CA THR A 181 -23.25 -12.39 24.85
C THR A 181 -23.77 -12.38 23.41
N ALA A 182 -24.21 -13.53 22.88
CA ALA A 182 -24.57 -13.65 21.47
C ALA A 182 -25.93 -13.00 21.17
N HIS A 183 -25.98 -12.22 20.07
CA HIS A 183 -27.26 -11.71 19.57
C HIS A 183 -28.13 -12.88 19.09
N PRO A 184 -29.47 -12.85 19.26
CA PRO A 184 -30.35 -13.96 18.88
C PRO A 184 -30.24 -14.40 17.41
N THR A 185 -29.85 -13.50 16.50
CA THR A 185 -29.68 -13.84 15.07
C THR A 185 -28.30 -14.41 14.74
N LEU A 186 -27.38 -14.52 15.69
CA LEU A 186 -26.05 -15.10 15.47
C LEU A 186 -26.08 -16.58 15.84
N ILE A 187 -25.65 -17.44 14.94
CA ILE A 187 -25.52 -18.88 15.16
C ILE A 187 -24.03 -19.20 15.34
N LEU A 188 -23.68 -19.67 16.54
CA LEU A 188 -22.33 -20.12 16.89
C LEU A 188 -22.07 -21.53 16.35
N LEU A 189 -20.92 -21.72 15.69
CA LEU A 189 -20.47 -23.00 15.14
C LEU A 189 -19.74 -23.83 16.20
N GLU A 190 -19.84 -25.15 16.06
CA GLU A 190 -19.26 -26.10 17.02
C GLU A 190 -17.74 -25.87 17.16
N GLY A 191 -17.31 -25.58 18.38
CA GLY A 191 -15.95 -25.15 18.71
C GLY A 191 -15.79 -23.68 19.11
N LEU A 192 -16.87 -22.88 19.15
CA LEU A 192 -16.90 -21.46 19.62
C LEU A 192 -15.92 -20.51 18.89
N GLN A 193 -15.43 -20.89 17.71
CA GLN A 193 -14.45 -20.11 16.94
C GLN A 193 -15.01 -19.56 15.63
N GLY A 194 -16.30 -19.79 15.36
CA GLY A 194 -16.99 -19.27 14.19
C GLY A 194 -18.43 -18.90 14.54
N ALA A 195 -18.94 -17.88 13.86
CA ALA A 195 -20.35 -17.51 13.89
C ALA A 195 -20.81 -17.12 12.49
N HIS A 196 -22.10 -17.30 12.23
CA HIS A 196 -22.75 -16.75 11.05
C HIS A 196 -24.12 -16.17 11.43
N CYS A 197 -24.66 -15.28 10.60
CA CYS A 197 -26.00 -14.74 10.82
C CYS A 197 -27.04 -15.73 10.29
N GLY A 198 -27.95 -16.16 11.16
CA GLY A 198 -29.15 -16.90 10.79
C GLY A 198 -30.32 -15.95 10.50
N GLU A 199 -31.29 -16.44 9.74
CA GLU A 199 -32.54 -15.71 9.45
C GLU A 199 -33.55 -15.82 10.61
N GLU A 200 -33.48 -16.91 11.37
CA GLU A 200 -34.36 -17.16 12.52
C GLU A 200 -33.64 -16.90 13.85
N PRO A 201 -34.32 -16.29 14.85
CA PRO A 201 -33.74 -16.09 16.18
C PRO A 201 -33.49 -17.41 16.91
N GLN A 202 -32.27 -17.59 17.42
CA GLN A 202 -31.87 -18.65 18.35
C GLN A 202 -32.19 -18.26 19.79
N SER A 203 -32.61 -19.24 20.60
CA SER A 203 -32.73 -19.07 22.05
C SER A 203 -31.40 -19.37 22.73
N TYR A 204 -30.71 -18.32 23.14
CA TYR A 204 -29.57 -18.39 24.05
C TYR A 204 -30.03 -18.24 25.52
N PRO A 205 -29.34 -18.87 26.48
CA PRO A 205 -29.70 -18.76 27.90
C PRO A 205 -29.61 -17.30 28.36
N PRO A 206 -30.53 -16.84 29.23
CA PRO A 206 -30.48 -15.48 29.76
C PRO A 206 -29.29 -15.31 30.71
N PHE A 207 -28.67 -14.12 30.68
CA PHE A 207 -27.62 -13.71 31.62
C PHE A 207 -28.02 -14.04 33.07
N ILE A 208 -27.17 -14.80 33.78
CA ILE A 208 -27.26 -15.00 35.25
C ILE A 208 -26.42 -13.93 35.95
#